data_AF-A0A351T500-F1
#
_entry.id   AF-A0A351T500-F1
#
_cell.length_a   1.000
_cell.length_b   1.000
_cell.length_c   1.000
_cell.angle_alpha   90.00
_cell.angle_beta   90.00
_cell.angle_gamma   90.00
#
_symmetry.space_group_name_H-M   'P 1'
#
loop_
_entity.id
_entity.type
_entity.pdbx_description
1 polymer ?
#
loop_
_entity_poly.entity_id
_entity_poly.type
_entity_poly.pdbx_seq_one_letter_code
_entity_poly.pdbx_strand_id
1 'polypeptide(L)'
;MPHKTPFTSAIVAGLLLACVVLVLSVGNARAEEGRSDIEPPFFASAVAQGSLPPIAARLPDQPLIVDLAAQALEPGNYGGTLRTLITKSRDIRYMV
;
A
#
# COMPACT_ATOMS: atom_id res chain seq x y z
N MET A 1 -38.95 34.25 -35.29
CA MET A 1 -38.28 33.51 -36.38
C MET A 1 -36.78 33.81 -36.29
N PRO A 2 -35.91 32.87 -36.69
CA PRO A 2 -34.96 32.11 -35.87
C PRO A 2 -33.56 32.77 -35.91
N HIS A 3 -32.56 32.46 -35.10
CA HIS A 3 -31.93 31.15 -34.97
C HIS A 3 -31.27 31.03 -33.60
N LYS A 4 -31.78 30.13 -32.74
CA LYS A 4 -30.93 29.46 -31.76
C LYS A 4 -29.83 28.78 -32.59
N THR A 5 -28.59 29.23 -32.49
CA THR A 5 -27.47 28.59 -33.18
C THR A 5 -27.26 27.21 -32.55
N PRO A 6 -27.67 26.11 -33.20
CA PRO A 6 -27.55 24.77 -32.62
C PRO A 6 -26.08 24.39 -32.38
N PHE A 7 -25.18 25.10 -33.06
CA PHE A 7 -23.74 24.88 -33.05
C PHE A 7 -23.09 25.20 -31.71
N THR A 8 -23.48 26.30 -31.06
CA THR A 8 -22.87 26.72 -29.78
C THR A 8 -23.29 25.80 -28.64
N SER A 9 -24.55 25.35 -28.64
CA SER A 9 -25.06 24.38 -27.66
C SER A 9 -24.44 22.99 -27.84
N ALA A 10 -24.18 22.57 -29.10
CA ALA A 10 -23.55 21.29 -29.39
C ALA A 10 -22.06 21.26 -28.97
N ILE A 11 -21.33 22.38 -29.15
CA ILE A 11 -19.94 22.51 -28.70
C ILE A 11 -19.86 22.49 -27.17
N VAL A 12 -20.72 23.22 -26.49
CA VAL A 12 -20.74 23.27 -25.01
C VAL A 12 -21.15 21.92 -24.42
N ALA A 13 -22.14 21.23 -25.02
CA ALA A 13 -22.53 19.88 -24.61
C ALA A 13 -21.42 18.85 -24.89
N GLY A 14 -20.72 18.95 -26.02
CA GLY A 14 -19.58 18.10 -26.34
C GLY A 14 -18.40 18.32 -25.40
N LEU A 15 -18.11 19.57 -25.03
CA LEU A 15 -17.08 19.91 -24.05
C LEU A 15 -17.45 19.38 -22.65
N LEU A 16 -18.70 19.55 -22.22
CA LEU A 16 -19.18 19.03 -20.94
C LEU A 16 -19.15 17.51 -20.89
N LEU A 17 -19.56 16.84 -21.97
CA LEU A 17 -19.50 15.38 -22.05
C LEU A 17 -18.05 14.89 -22.04
N ALA A 18 -17.15 15.56 -22.77
CA ALA A 18 -15.72 15.25 -22.74
C ALA A 18 -15.13 15.45 -21.33
N CYS A 19 -15.49 16.52 -20.62
CA CYS A 19 -15.06 16.74 -19.24
C CYS A 19 -15.61 15.67 -18.29
N VAL A 20 -16.87 15.25 -18.44
CA VAL A 20 -17.46 14.19 -17.61
C VAL A 20 -16.79 12.84 -17.86
N VAL A 21 -16.49 12.51 -19.12
CA VAL A 21 -15.72 11.29 -19.47
C VAL A 21 -14.31 11.34 -18.89
N LEU A 22 -13.65 12.51 -18.93
CA LEU A 22 -12.33 12.70 -18.33
C LEU A 22 -12.34 12.52 -16.81
N VAL A 23 -13.36 13.03 -16.13
CA VAL A 23 -13.52 12.88 -14.67
C VAL A 23 -13.79 11.42 -14.29
N LEU A 24 -14.60 10.69 -15.07
CA LEU A 24 -14.90 9.28 -14.83
C LEU A 24 -13.69 8.37 -15.07
N SER A 25 -12.81 8.67 -16.03
CA SER A 25 -11.58 7.89 -16.26
C SER A 25 -10.49 8.12 -15.20
N VAL A 26 -10.44 9.29 -14.57
CA VAL A 26 -9.43 9.61 -13.54
C VAL A 26 -9.81 9.07 -12.16
N GLY A 27 -11.10 8.80 -11.91
CA GLY A 27 -11.59 8.29 -10.62
C GLY A 27 -11.18 6.85 -10.26
N ASN A 28 -10.76 6.04 -11.25
CA ASN A 28 -10.46 4.62 -11.04
C ASN A 28 -8.98 4.34 -10.66
N ALA A 29 -8.12 5.36 -10.60
CA ALA A 29 -6.69 5.21 -10.32
C ALA A 29 -6.35 5.38 -8.83
N ARG A 30 -7.09 4.70 -7.94
CA ARG A 30 -6.75 4.60 -6.51
C ARG A 30 -6.61 3.13 -6.11
N ALA A 31 -5.64 2.45 -6.70
CA ALA A 31 -5.17 1.16 -6.23
C ALA A 31 -3.67 1.05 -6.51
N GLU A 32 -2.93 0.61 -5.50
CA GLU A 32 -1.49 0.37 -5.46
C GLU A 32 -0.59 1.59 -5.67
N GLU A 33 -0.64 2.53 -4.72
CA GLU A 33 0.59 3.27 -4.42
C GLU A 33 1.60 2.26 -3.88
N GLY A 34 2.65 2.01 -4.68
CA GLY A 34 3.60 0.93 -4.51
C GLY A 34 4.04 0.75 -3.07
N ARG A 35 3.59 -0.36 -2.47
CA ARG A 35 4.25 -0.91 -1.29
C ARG A 35 5.66 -1.26 -1.72
N SER A 36 6.61 -0.42 -1.34
CA SER A 36 7.98 -0.87 -1.18
C SER A 36 7.92 -1.91 -0.07
N ASP A 37 7.70 -3.18 -0.40
CA ASP A 37 7.71 -4.24 0.60
C ASP A 37 9.13 -4.32 1.19
N ILE A 38 9.26 -3.80 2.40
CA ILE A 38 10.53 -3.75 3.10
C ILE A 38 10.73 -5.10 3.77
N GLU A 39 11.83 -5.78 3.44
CA GLU A 39 12.14 -7.10 3.95
C GLU A 39 13.38 -7.05 4.87
N PRO A 40 13.41 -7.80 5.99
CA PRO A 40 14.60 -7.90 6.82
C PRO A 40 15.81 -8.39 6.00
N PRO A 41 16.98 -7.73 6.11
CA PRO A 41 18.20 -8.14 5.38
C PRO A 41 18.60 -9.60 5.62
N PHE A 42 18.20 -10.17 6.77
CA PHE A 42 18.39 -11.57 7.12
C PHE A 42 17.84 -12.55 6.05
N PHE A 43 16.74 -12.22 5.37
CA PHE A 43 16.12 -13.09 4.37
C PHE A 43 16.66 -12.91 2.95
N ALA A 44 17.43 -11.85 2.69
CA ALA A 44 17.86 -11.48 1.33
C ALA A 44 18.57 -12.63 0.59
N SER A 45 19.43 -13.38 1.29
CA SER A 45 20.15 -14.53 0.72
C SER A 45 19.21 -15.68 0.34
N ALA A 46 18.23 -16.00 1.20
CA ALA A 46 17.27 -17.08 0.94
C ALA A 46 16.35 -16.74 -0.24
N VAL A 47 15.92 -15.47 -0.34
CA VAL A 47 15.14 -15.00 -1.48
C VAL A 47 15.96 -15.03 -2.77
N ALA A 48 17.21 -14.55 -2.74
CA ALA A 48 18.09 -14.59 -3.89
C ALA A 48 18.40 -16.03 -4.37
N GLN A 49 18.46 -16.99 -3.45
CA GLN A 49 18.65 -18.40 -3.75
C GLN A 49 17.35 -19.11 -4.19
N GLY A 50 16.20 -18.44 -4.11
CA GLY A 50 14.90 -19.03 -4.43
C GLY A 50 14.39 -20.05 -3.40
N SER A 51 15.06 -20.21 -2.26
CA SER A 51 14.59 -21.07 -1.17
C SER A 51 13.46 -20.44 -0.36
N LEU A 52 13.27 -19.12 -0.51
CA LEU A 52 12.16 -18.37 0.06
C LEU A 52 11.49 -17.51 -1.02
N PRO A 53 10.15 -17.56 -1.18
CA PRO A 53 9.44 -16.66 -2.10
C PRO A 53 9.65 -15.19 -1.72
N PRO A 54 9.53 -14.23 -2.65
CA PRO A 54 9.60 -12.81 -2.34
C PRO A 54 8.49 -12.39 -1.37
N ILE A 55 8.73 -11.34 -0.58
CA ILE A 55 7.79 -10.86 0.45
C ILE A 55 6.37 -10.62 -0.05
N ALA A 56 6.19 -10.04 -1.25
CA ALA A 56 4.89 -9.82 -1.87
C ALA A 56 4.06 -11.10 -2.04
N ALA A 57 4.71 -12.25 -2.25
CA ALA A 57 4.05 -13.54 -2.40
C ALA A 57 3.77 -14.25 -1.05
N ARG A 58 4.29 -13.70 0.06
CA ARG A 58 4.12 -14.26 1.42
C ARG A 58 3.11 -13.47 2.26
N LEU A 59 2.93 -12.18 1.96
CA LEU A 59 1.93 -11.35 2.62
C LEU A 59 0.51 -11.79 2.21
N PRO A 60 -0.47 -11.76 3.13
CA PRO A 60 -1.87 -11.93 2.76
C PRO A 60 -2.36 -10.72 1.95
N ASP A 61 -3.43 -10.90 1.17
CA ASP A 61 -4.03 -9.83 0.35
C ASP A 61 -4.36 -8.57 1.17
N GLN A 62 -4.76 -8.76 2.43
CA GLN A 62 -5.06 -7.69 3.38
C GLN A 62 -4.16 -7.83 4.61
N PRO A 63 -2.96 -7.21 4.60
CA PRO A 63 -2.07 -7.23 5.75
C PRO A 63 -2.60 -6.32 6.87
N LEU A 64 -2.34 -6.71 8.12
CA LEU A 64 -2.55 -5.83 9.26
C LEU A 64 -1.56 -4.66 9.18
N ILE A 65 -2.08 -3.43 9.18
CA ILE A 65 -1.28 -2.21 9.19
C ILE A 65 -1.35 -1.59 10.57
N VAL A 66 -0.19 -1.50 11.21
CA VAL A 66 -0.02 -0.88 12.52
C VAL A 66 0.21 0.62 12.32
N ASP A 67 -0.69 1.43 12.84
CA ASP A 67 -0.51 2.89 12.90
C ASP A 67 0.41 3.25 14.07
N LEU A 68 1.67 3.55 13.75
CA LEU A 68 2.69 3.95 14.72
C LEU A 68 2.48 5.40 15.20
N ALA A 69 2.01 6.28 14.32
CA ALA A 69 1.80 7.69 14.64
C ALA A 69 0.67 7.89 15.66
N ALA A 70 -0.39 7.08 15.56
CA ALA A 70 -1.46 7.04 16.57
C ALA A 70 -0.95 6.65 17.97
N GLN A 71 0.20 5.98 18.06
CA GLN A 71 0.85 5.59 19.32
C GLN A 71 2.02 6.51 19.70
N ALA A 72 2.23 7.62 18.98
CA ALA A 72 3.40 8.49 19.13
C ALA A 72 4.74 7.73 18.99
N LEU A 73 4.78 6.75 18.08
CA LEU A 73 5.95 5.96 17.74
C LEU A 73 6.42 6.27 16.32
N GLU A 74 7.72 6.07 16.09
CA GLU A 74 8.35 6.22 14.79
C GLU A 74 8.75 4.85 14.20
N PRO A 75 8.80 4.70 12.87
CA PRO A 75 9.31 3.49 12.22
C PRO A 75 10.73 3.11 12.69
N GLY A 76 10.92 1.83 13.01
CA GLY A 76 12.22 1.29 13.43
C GLY A 76 13.08 0.80 12.27
N ASN A 77 14.29 0.34 12.60
CA ASN A 77 15.21 -0.34 11.69
C ASN A 77 15.29 -1.83 12.01
N TYR A 78 15.37 -2.68 10.99
CA TYR A 78 15.56 -4.12 11.19
C TYR A 78 16.95 -4.45 11.77
N GLY A 79 16.99 -5.48 12.61
CA GLY A 79 18.22 -6.09 13.11
C GLY A 79 18.40 -5.99 14.63
N GLY A 80 19.62 -6.31 15.07
CA GLY A 80 19.97 -6.39 16.49
C GLY A 80 19.64 -7.74 17.13
N THR A 81 19.93 -7.85 18.43
CA THR A 81 19.68 -9.04 19.24
C THR A 81 19.01 -8.66 20.54
N LEU A 82 17.79 -9.16 20.76
CA LEU A 82 17.10 -9.01 22.04
C LEU A 82 17.65 -10.01 23.05
N ARG A 83 18.29 -9.51 24.11
CA ARG A 83 18.79 -10.32 25.23
C ARG A 83 17.83 -10.20 26.40
N THR A 84 17.00 -11.22 26.60
CA THR A 84 15.99 -11.23 27.66
C THR A 84 16.41 -12.16 28.79
N LEU A 85 16.22 -11.72 30.04
CA LEU A 85 16.42 -12.55 31.22
C LEU A 85 15.08 -13.17 31.62
N ILE A 86 15.07 -14.48 31.86
CA ILE A 86 13.88 -15.23 32.30
C ILE A 86 14.26 -15.96 33.59
N THR A 87 13.50 -15.73 34.67
CA THR A 87 13.87 -16.21 36.01
C THR A 87 13.60 -17.71 36.20
N LYS A 88 12.49 -18.23 35.67
CA LYS A 88 12.10 -19.64 35.81
C LYS A 88 11.54 -20.16 34.49
N SER A 89 11.69 -21.47 34.25
CA SER A 89 11.20 -22.12 33.04
C SER A 89 9.70 -21.96 32.79
N ARG A 90 8.89 -21.89 33.86
CA ARG A 90 7.44 -21.66 33.77
C ARG A 90 7.08 -20.27 33.24
N ASP A 91 7.97 -19.29 33.38
CA ASP A 91 7.73 -17.90 32.99
C ASP A 91 8.20 -17.60 31.56
N ILE A 92 8.63 -18.63 30.81
CA ILE A 92 9.04 -18.49 29.41
C ILE A 92 7.83 -18.10 28.57
N ARG A 93 7.90 -16.93 27.94
CA ARG A 93 7.04 -16.55 26.83
C ARG A 93 7.91 -16.32 25.61
N TYR A 94 7.87 -17.26 24.67
CA TYR A 94 8.53 -17.06 23.40
C TYR A 94 7.86 -15.90 22.66
N MET A 95 8.68 -15.05 22.06
CA MET A 95 8.21 -14.14 21.02
C MET A 95 7.97 -15.00 19.77
N VAL A 96 6.72 -15.02 19.29
CA VAL A 96 6.31 -15.72 18.06
C VAL A 96 6.05 -14.71 16.95
#